data_AF-X1RPR8-F1
#
_entry.id   AF-X1RPR8-F1
#
_cell.length_a   1.000
_cell.length_b   1.000
_cell.length_c   1.000
_cell.angle_alpha   90.00
_cell.angle_beta   90.00
_cell.angle_gamma   90.00
#
_symmetry.space_group_name_H-M   'P 1'
#
loop_
_entity.id
_entity.type
_entity.pdbx_description
1 polymer ?
#
loop_
_entity_poly.entity_id
_entity_poly.type
_entity_poly.pdbx_seq_one_letter_code
_entity_poly.pdbx_strand_id
1 'polypeptide(L)'
;MLSSDIVIRRLALIKYLYGVGIEQSQKPEPLCVFSILTFHDAVELFLQLAADYHNVKRQKAQISFMEHWKLLSPKIPKGGPTQQVAMERLNKARVGLKHYGILPSKFEIESFRASATNFSIVRV
;
A
#
# COMPACT_ATOMS: atom_id res chain seq x y z
N MET A 1 -18.42 -4.02 12.77
CA MET A 1 -17.52 -5.15 12.48
C MET A 1 -17.82 -5.66 11.10
N LEU A 2 -16.81 -5.77 10.22
CA LEU A 2 -16.99 -6.27 8.86
C LEU A 2 -17.37 -7.77 8.89
N SER A 3 -18.18 -8.21 7.92
CA SER A 3 -18.42 -9.64 7.74
C SER A 3 -17.17 -10.34 7.20
N SER A 4 -17.01 -11.62 7.53
CA SER A 4 -15.88 -12.42 7.07
C SER A 4 -15.78 -12.48 5.54
N ASP A 5 -16.91 -12.61 4.84
CA ASP A 5 -16.95 -12.61 3.37
C ASP A 5 -16.40 -11.29 2.78
N ILE A 6 -16.76 -10.13 3.33
CA ILE A 6 -16.24 -8.83 2.84
C ILE A 6 -14.74 -8.72 3.08
N VAL A 7 -14.25 -9.17 4.23
CA VAL A 7 -12.81 -9.16 4.55
C VAL A 7 -12.04 -10.04 3.56
N ILE A 8 -12.52 -11.27 3.33
CA ILE A 8 -11.88 -12.21 2.39
C ILE A 8 -11.84 -11.64 0.97
N ARG A 9 -12.97 -11.12 0.47
CA ARG A 9 -13.03 -10.53 -0.88
C ARG A 9 -12.07 -9.35 -1.04
N ARG A 10 -12.01 -8.44 -0.06
CA ARG A 10 -11.09 -7.30 -0.10
C ARG A 10 -9.63 -7.75 -0.02
N LEU A 11 -9.30 -8.71 0.84
CA LEU A 11 -7.94 -9.28 0.90
C LEU A 11 -7.54 -9.94 -0.41
N ALA A 12 -8.45 -10.69 -1.05
CA ALA A 12 -8.19 -11.32 -2.35
C ALA A 12 -7.88 -10.26 -3.43
N LEU A 13 -8.68 -9.19 -3.50
CA LEU A 13 -8.44 -8.07 -4.42
C LEU A 13 -7.08 -7.39 -4.15
N ILE A 14 -6.75 -7.13 -2.88
CA ILE A 14 -5.48 -6.52 -2.49
C ILE A 14 -4.29 -7.41 -2.92
N LYS A 15 -4.37 -8.72 -2.68
CA LYS A 15 -3.33 -9.68 -3.09
C LYS A 15 -3.18 -9.74 -4.60
N TYR A 16 -4.30 -9.74 -5.33
CA TYR A 16 -4.29 -9.67 -6.79
C TYR A 16 -3.60 -8.39 -7.28
N LEU A 17 -3.97 -7.22 -6.74
CA LEU A 17 -3.39 -5.95 -7.12
C LEU A 17 -1.89 -5.88 -6.83
N TYR A 18 -1.46 -6.43 -5.69
CA TYR A 18 -0.04 -6.59 -5.39
C TYR A 18 0.67 -7.47 -6.44
N GLY A 19 0.07 -8.59 -6.86
CA GLY A 19 0.58 -9.44 -7.94
C GLY A 19 0.74 -8.70 -9.26
N VAL A 20 -0.26 -7.90 -9.64
CA VAL A 20 -0.18 -7.01 -10.82
C VAL A 20 0.99 -6.03 -10.69
N GLY A 21 1.23 -5.46 -9.50
CA GLY A 21 2.39 -4.60 -9.24
C GLY A 21 3.71 -5.34 -9.47
N ILE A 22 3.82 -6.60 -9.06
CA ILE A 22 4.99 -7.45 -9.33
C ILE A 22 5.20 -7.62 -10.83
N GLU A 23 4.17 -8.00 -11.57
CA GLU A 23 4.27 -8.18 -13.03
C GLU A 23 4.67 -6.89 -13.75
N GLN A 24 4.07 -5.76 -13.37
CA GLN A 24 4.40 -4.45 -13.92
C GLN A 24 5.85 -4.08 -13.64
N SER A 25 6.31 -4.28 -12.41
CA SER A 25 7.68 -3.91 -12.00
C SER A 25 8.76 -4.69 -12.75
N GLN A 26 8.42 -5.84 -13.34
CA GLN A 26 9.32 -6.65 -14.17
C GLN A 26 9.31 -6.28 -15.65
N LYS A 27 8.42 -5.37 -16.09
CA LYS A 27 8.39 -4.91 -17.49
C LYS A 27 9.63 -4.06 -17.82
N PRO A 28 9.95 -3.87 -19.11
CA PRO A 28 10.98 -2.93 -19.53
C PRO A 28 10.64 -1.49 -19.13
N GLU A 29 11.66 -0.65 -18.96
CA GLU A 29 11.46 0.79 -18.84
C GLU A 29 10.88 1.37 -20.16
N PRO A 30 9.96 2.35 -20.10
CA PRO A 30 9.44 2.99 -18.89
C PRO A 30 8.22 2.28 -18.28
N LEU A 31 7.73 1.18 -18.85
CA LEU A 31 6.46 0.56 -18.43
C LEU A 31 6.45 0.11 -16.97
N CYS A 32 7.60 -0.27 -16.42
CA CYS A 32 7.71 -0.69 -15.03
C CYS A 32 7.40 0.40 -14.01
N VAL A 33 7.48 1.70 -14.37
CA VAL A 33 7.23 2.80 -13.42
C VAL A 33 5.80 2.79 -12.87
N PHE A 34 4.84 2.25 -13.62
CA PHE A 34 3.45 2.17 -13.20
C PHE A 34 3.23 1.21 -12.02
N SER A 35 4.17 0.30 -11.76
CA SER A 35 4.11 -0.59 -10.60
C SER A 35 4.05 0.17 -9.28
N ILE A 36 4.61 1.39 -9.22
CA ILE A 36 4.58 2.23 -8.00
C ILE A 36 3.17 2.71 -7.68
N LEU A 37 2.34 2.99 -8.69
CA LEU A 37 0.93 3.32 -8.48
C LEU A 37 0.20 2.10 -7.93
N THR A 38 0.41 0.94 -8.55
CA THR A 38 -0.26 -0.31 -8.17
C THR A 38 0.17 -0.81 -6.78
N PHE A 39 1.46 -0.71 -6.42
CA PHE A 39 1.92 -1.04 -5.07
C PHE A 39 1.34 -0.09 -4.01
N HIS A 40 1.30 1.21 -4.31
CA HIS A 40 0.69 2.19 -3.40
C HIS A 40 -0.78 1.85 -3.14
N ASP A 41 -1.56 1.61 -4.20
CA ASP A 41 -2.98 1.31 -4.09
C ASP A 41 -3.24 0.00 -3.32
N ALA A 42 -2.41 -1.03 -3.55
CA ALA A 42 -2.52 -2.29 -2.80
C ALA A 42 -2.27 -2.07 -1.29
N VAL A 43 -1.25 -1.29 -0.94
CA VAL A 43 -0.94 -0.94 0.46
C VAL A 43 -2.04 -0.09 1.09
N GLU A 44 -2.55 0.91 0.35
CA GLU A 44 -3.60 1.80 0.85
C GLU A 44 -4.92 1.04 1.10
N LEU A 45 -5.33 0.18 0.16
CA LEU A 45 -6.51 -0.66 0.34
C LEU A 45 -6.36 -1.62 1.53
N PHE A 46 -5.17 -2.15 1.77
CA PHE A 46 -4.88 -2.95 2.96
C PHE A 46 -5.02 -2.14 4.26
N LEU A 47 -4.43 -0.95 4.31
CA LEU A 47 -4.52 -0.06 5.46
C LEU A 47 -5.97 0.34 5.75
N GLN A 48 -6.76 0.62 4.71
CA GLN A 48 -8.19 0.91 4.85
C GLN A 48 -8.96 -0.31 5.38
N LEU A 49 -8.68 -1.51 4.87
CA LEU A 49 -9.32 -2.73 5.35
C LEU A 49 -8.96 -2.99 6.82
N ALA A 50 -7.69 -2.82 7.20
CA ALA A 50 -7.25 -2.96 8.59
C ALA A 50 -7.96 -1.95 9.50
N ALA A 51 -8.10 -0.70 9.05
CA ALA A 51 -8.81 0.34 9.81
C ALA A 51 -10.28 -0.04 10.04
N ASP A 52 -10.96 -0.53 8.99
CA ASP A 52 -12.34 -0.97 9.08
C ASP A 52 -12.51 -2.20 9.98
N TYR A 53 -11.60 -3.17 9.85
CA TYR A 53 -11.58 -4.39 10.66
C TYR A 53 -11.41 -4.09 12.17
N HIS A 54 -10.52 -3.16 12.50
CA HIS A 54 -10.30 -2.69 13.87
C HIS A 54 -11.30 -1.61 14.34
N ASN A 55 -12.33 -1.31 13.54
CA ASN A 55 -13.35 -0.28 13.81
C ASN A 55 -12.72 1.09 14.18
N VAL A 56 -11.68 1.50 13.46
CA VAL A 56 -11.07 2.82 13.59
C VAL A 56 -12.10 3.87 13.18
N LYS A 57 -12.49 4.74 14.12
CA LYS A 57 -13.41 5.84 13.82
C LYS A 57 -12.70 6.87 12.93
N ARG A 58 -13.24 7.07 11.72
CA ARG A 58 -12.77 8.11 10.80
C ARG A 58 -13.41 9.45 11.21
N GLN A 59 -12.60 10.42 11.60
CA GLN A 59 -13.09 11.78 11.93
C GLN A 59 -13.33 12.63 10.67
N LYS A 60 -12.70 12.24 9.54
CA LYS A 60 -12.79 12.90 8.25
C LYS A 60 -13.27 11.91 7.20
N ALA A 61 -13.94 12.41 6.17
CA ALA A 61 -14.41 11.60 5.04
C ALA A 61 -13.24 10.98 4.25
N GLN A 62 -12.12 11.71 4.14
CA GLN A 62 -10.89 11.23 3.52
C GLN A 62 -9.76 11.19 4.55
N ILE A 63 -9.11 10.03 4.65
CA ILE A 63 -7.89 9.82 5.44
C ILE A 63 -6.76 9.76 4.44
N SER A 64 -5.72 10.58 4.63
CA SER A 64 -4.53 10.52 3.78
C SER A 64 -3.77 9.22 4.02
N PHE A 65 -3.04 8.76 3.01
CA PHE A 65 -2.23 7.55 3.07
C PHE A 65 -1.40 7.43 4.37
N MET A 66 -0.64 8.47 4.71
CA MET A 66 0.25 8.46 5.89
C MET A 66 -0.49 8.56 7.24
N GLU A 67 -1.72 9.06 7.28
CA GLU A 67 -2.51 9.15 8.52
C GLU A 67 -2.91 7.76 9.05
N HIS A 68 -2.95 6.73 8.20
CA HIS A 68 -3.33 5.37 8.61
C HIS A 68 -2.43 4.81 9.71
N TRP A 69 -1.11 5.04 9.66
CA TRP A 69 -0.19 4.60 10.72
C TRP A 69 -0.56 5.18 12.08
N LYS A 70 -0.85 6.48 12.14
CA LYS A 70 -1.24 7.16 13.39
C LYS A 70 -2.54 6.59 13.95
N LEU A 71 -3.50 6.28 13.08
CA LEU A 71 -4.82 5.79 13.49
C LEU A 71 -4.82 4.31 13.89
N LEU A 72 -4.00 3.48 13.23
CA LEU A 72 -3.94 2.04 13.44
C LEU A 72 -3.02 1.64 14.60
N SER A 73 -1.90 2.37 14.81
CA SER A 73 -0.91 1.99 15.82
C SER A 73 -1.50 1.80 17.24
N PRO A 74 -2.42 2.67 17.72
CA PRO A 74 -3.04 2.47 19.04
C PRO A 74 -4.00 1.28 19.13
N LYS A 75 -4.47 0.77 17.98
CA LYS A 75 -5.49 -0.31 17.90
C LYS A 75 -4.90 -1.70 17.70
N ILE A 76 -3.60 -1.79 17.40
CA ILE A 76 -2.90 -3.04 17.15
C ILE A 76 -1.75 -3.16 18.18
N PRO A 77 -2.01 -3.68 19.39
CA PRO A 77 -0.99 -3.84 20.42
C PRO A 77 0.12 -4.79 19.92
N LYS A 78 1.39 -4.37 20.06
CA LYS A 78 2.61 -5.12 19.67
C LYS A 78 2.85 -5.33 18.16
N GLY A 79 2.19 -4.60 17.25
CA GLY A 79 2.42 -4.83 15.81
C GLY A 79 1.70 -3.89 14.85
N GLY A 80 1.58 -2.60 15.19
CA GLY A 80 1.04 -1.60 14.26
C GLY A 80 1.72 -1.62 12.89
N PRO A 81 1.13 -0.97 11.86
CA PRO A 81 1.65 -1.05 10.50
C PRO A 81 3.14 -0.70 10.45
N THR A 82 3.94 -1.57 9.83
CA THR A 82 5.40 -1.39 9.75
C THR A 82 5.79 -0.56 8.52
N GLN A 83 7.08 -0.41 8.23
CA GLN A 83 7.58 0.22 6.98
C GLN A 83 7.11 1.66 6.70
N GLN A 84 6.70 2.44 7.71
CA GLN A 84 6.15 3.79 7.51
C GLN A 84 7.06 4.68 6.66
N VAL A 85 8.36 4.69 6.96
CA VAL A 85 9.36 5.50 6.22
C VAL A 85 9.48 5.04 4.76
N ALA A 86 9.47 3.74 4.51
CA ALA A 86 9.52 3.21 3.14
C ALA A 86 8.25 3.54 2.36
N MET A 87 7.08 3.49 3.02
CA MET A 87 5.79 3.86 2.42
C MET A 87 5.68 5.36 2.18
N GLU A 88 6.31 6.20 3.02
CA GLU A 88 6.43 7.64 2.74
C GLU A 88 7.25 7.89 1.46
N ARG A 89 8.38 7.18 1.29
CA ARG A 89 9.19 7.25 0.06
C ARG A 89 8.40 6.78 -1.16
N LEU A 90 7.64 5.68 -1.04
CA LEU A 90 6.77 5.19 -2.10
C LEU A 90 5.71 6.23 -2.49
N ASN A 91 5.05 6.84 -1.51
CA ASN A 91 4.06 7.89 -1.77
C ASN A 91 4.68 9.12 -2.45
N LYS A 92 5.88 9.54 -2.04
CA LYS A 92 6.61 10.63 -2.71
C LYS A 92 6.93 10.29 -4.17
N ALA A 93 7.44 9.09 -4.45
CA ALA A 93 7.69 8.64 -5.83
C ALA A 93 6.41 8.57 -6.66
N ARG A 94 5.32 8.05 -6.08
CA ARG A 94 3.99 8.00 -6.71
C ARG A 94 3.45 9.40 -7.02
N VAL A 95 3.59 10.36 -6.10
CA VAL A 95 3.23 11.78 -6.34
C VAL A 95 4.08 12.38 -7.45
N GLY A 96 5.41 12.15 -7.41
CA GLY A 96 6.37 12.53 -8.44
C GLY A 96 5.96 12.08 -9.84
N LEU A 97 5.66 10.79 -9.98
CA LEU A 97 5.21 10.20 -11.22
C LEU A 97 3.86 10.78 -11.68
N LYS A 98 2.84 10.72 -10.83
CA LYS A 98 1.45 11.07 -11.22
C LYS A 98 1.26 12.54 -11.53
N HIS A 99 1.91 13.44 -10.77
CA HIS A 99 1.64 14.87 -10.85
C HIS A 99 2.72 15.65 -11.61
N TYR A 100 3.93 15.11 -11.69
CA TYR A 100 5.08 15.82 -12.27
C TYR A 100 5.79 15.03 -13.38
N GLY A 101 5.35 13.81 -13.69
CA GLY A 101 5.98 12.98 -14.72
C GLY A 101 7.41 12.52 -14.37
N ILE A 102 7.79 12.58 -13.09
CA ILE A 102 9.13 12.18 -12.63
C ILE A 102 9.18 10.65 -12.64
N LEU A 103 10.02 10.10 -13.52
CA LEU A 103 10.19 8.66 -13.67
C LEU A 103 11.18 8.13 -12.61
N PRO A 104 10.73 7.22 -11.72
CA PRO A 104 11.62 6.57 -10.77
C PRO A 104 12.53 5.58 -11.50
N SER A 105 13.76 5.46 -11.02
CA SER A 105 14.74 4.53 -11.56
C SER A 105 14.34 3.07 -11.32
N LYS A 106 14.86 2.15 -12.14
CA LYS A 106 14.71 0.71 -11.91
C LYS A 106 15.14 0.27 -10.50
N PHE A 107 16.21 0.85 -9.95
CA PHE A 107 16.65 0.55 -8.58
C PHE A 107 15.62 0.97 -7.54
N GLU A 108 15.00 2.14 -7.70
CA GLU A 108 13.91 2.59 -6.83
C GLU A 108 12.68 1.67 -6.95
N ILE A 109 12.33 1.25 -8.16
CA ILE A 109 11.22 0.29 -8.39
C ILE A 109 11.47 -1.03 -7.64
N GLU A 110 12.67 -1.60 -7.73
CA GLU A 110 13.03 -2.81 -6.97
C GLU A 110 12.96 -2.57 -5.45
N SER A 111 13.47 -1.43 -4.97
CA SER A 111 13.39 -1.07 -3.55
C SER A 111 11.94 -0.94 -3.07
N PHE A 112 11.05 -0.38 -3.88
CA PHE A 112 9.63 -0.25 -3.56
C PHE A 112 8.91 -1.60 -3.58
N ARG A 113 9.23 -2.46 -4.54
CA ARG A 113 8.74 -3.85 -4.58
C ARG A 113 9.09 -4.59 -3.29
N ALA A 114 10.36 -4.52 -2.86
CA ALA A 114 10.81 -5.14 -1.61
C ALA A 114 10.08 -4.55 -0.40
N SER A 115 9.87 -3.23 -0.37
CA SER A 115 9.14 -2.55 0.70
C SER A 115 7.68 -2.98 0.78
N ALA A 116 6.98 -3.08 -0.36
CA ALA A 116 5.59 -3.55 -0.44
C ALA A 116 5.47 -5.03 -0.05
N THR A 117 6.44 -5.87 -0.43
CA THR A 117 6.53 -7.28 -0.02
C THR A 117 6.62 -7.39 1.51
N ASN A 118 7.51 -6.60 2.11
CA ASN A 118 7.77 -6.60 3.56
C ASN A 118 6.65 -5.96 4.38
N PHE A 119 5.73 -5.21 3.76
CA PHE A 119 4.61 -4.57 4.43
C PHE A 119 3.50 -5.55 4.86
N SER A 120 3.65 -6.85 4.60
CA SER A 120 2.81 -7.96 5.12
C SER A 120 1.54 -8.32 4.32
N ILE A 121 1.42 -7.91 3.05
CA ILE A 121 0.28 -8.34 2.20
C ILE A 121 0.31 -9.86 1.91
N VAL A 122 1.49 -10.48 1.99
CA VAL A 122 1.74 -11.88 1.58
C VAL A 122 1.56 -12.89 2.73
N ARG A 123 1.47 -12.47 4.00
CA ARG A 123 1.47 -13.37 5.17
C ARG A 123 0.14 -13.45 5.95
N VAL A 124 -0.95 -12.93 5.40
CA VAL A 124 -2.31 -13.10 5.95
C VAL A 124 -2.99 -14.30 5.31
#